data_AF-A0A944TXV0-F1
#
_entry.id   AF-A0A944TXV0-F1
#
_cell.length_a   1.000
_cell.length_b   1.000
_cell.length_c   1.000
_cell.angle_alpha   90.00
_cell.angle_beta   90.00
_cell.angle_gamma   90.00
#
_symmetry.space_group_name_H-M   'P 1'
#
loop_
_entity.id
_entity.type
_entity.pdbx_description
1 polymer ?
#
loop_
_entity_poly.entity_id
_entity_poly.type
_entity_poly.pdbx_seq_one_letter_code
_entity_poly.pdbx_strand_id
1 'polypeptide(L)'
;MRSNIKNSSILLFIGLLSCETVPENQNLTNPNIAPMETCIEVSELKKVELPAQTKIQYAITIIDNPPYEPIENKVKREIVTKQASIYYQDSNGNKVLDICDKENIIFGSIGPEIGETINSKS
;
A
#
# COMPACT_ATOMS: atom_id res chain seq x y z
N MET A 1 14.75 -82.14 60.03
CA MET A 1 14.59 -81.40 58.76
C MET A 1 13.42 -82.01 57.99
N ARG A 2 12.29 -81.31 57.94
CA ARG A 2 11.10 -81.70 57.16
C ARG A 2 10.88 -80.61 56.11
N SER A 3 10.77 -81.05 54.86
CA SER A 3 10.42 -80.24 53.70
C SER A 3 8.95 -80.49 53.34
N ASN A 4 8.38 -79.50 52.64
CA ASN A 4 7.15 -79.48 51.85
C ASN A 4 5.83 -79.16 52.55
N ILE A 5 5.19 -78.09 52.04
CA ILE A 5 3.84 -78.00 51.40
C ILE A 5 3.48 -76.51 51.42
N LYS A 6 3.77 -75.76 50.35
CA LYS A 6 2.91 -75.39 49.21
C LYS A 6 1.79 -74.37 49.51
N ASN A 7 2.01 -73.19 48.90
CA ASN A 7 1.07 -72.26 48.25
C ASN A 7 -0.14 -71.74 49.03
N SER A 8 -0.14 -70.42 49.26
CA SER A 8 -1.37 -69.63 49.10
C SER A 8 -1.02 -68.28 48.47
N SER A 9 -1.44 -68.13 47.22
CA SER A 9 -1.38 -66.88 46.44
C SER A 9 -2.14 -65.77 47.15
N ILE A 10 -1.50 -64.60 47.32
CA ILE A 10 -2.19 -63.34 47.55
C ILE A 10 -2.05 -62.52 46.27
N LEU A 11 -3.19 -62.37 45.60
CA LEU A 11 -3.39 -61.56 44.40
C LEU A 11 -3.12 -60.09 44.72
N LEU A 12 -2.20 -59.50 43.94
CA LEU A 12 -1.92 -58.08 43.89
C LEU A 12 -3.04 -57.41 43.07
N PHE A 13 -3.97 -56.72 43.74
CA PHE A 13 -4.94 -55.83 43.08
C PHE A 13 -4.20 -54.55 42.62
N ILE A 14 -3.73 -54.54 41.37
CA ILE A 14 -3.34 -53.30 40.69
C ILE A 14 -4.63 -52.77 40.04
N GLY A 15 -5.23 -51.76 40.66
CA GLY A 15 -6.30 -50.99 40.03
C GLY A 15 -5.75 -50.33 38.76
N LEU A 16 -6.22 -50.78 37.60
CA LEU A 16 -6.01 -50.08 36.34
C LEU A 16 -6.82 -48.78 36.41
N LEU A 17 -6.11 -47.66 36.51
CA LEU A 17 -6.64 -46.34 36.19
C LEU A 17 -7.25 -46.41 34.79
N SER A 18 -8.57 -46.32 34.68
CA SER A 18 -9.25 -46.10 33.42
C SER A 18 -8.87 -44.70 32.91
N CYS A 19 -7.80 -44.64 32.12
CA CYS A 19 -7.53 -43.48 31.28
C CYS A 19 -8.49 -43.58 30.09
N GLU A 20 -9.66 -42.94 30.20
CA GLU A 20 -10.50 -42.70 29.03
C GLU A 20 -9.72 -41.77 28.09
N THR A 21 -9.26 -42.33 26.98
CA THR A 21 -8.74 -41.55 25.88
C THR A 21 -9.95 -40.91 25.20
N VAL A 22 -10.08 -39.59 25.35
CA VAL A 22 -11.02 -38.80 24.56
C VAL A 22 -10.60 -38.97 23.10
N PRO A 23 -11.48 -39.46 22.21
CA PRO A 23 -11.15 -39.55 20.80
C PRO A 23 -10.93 -38.13 20.29
N GLU A 24 -9.75 -37.88 19.71
CA GLU A 24 -9.44 -36.63 19.05
C GLU A 24 -10.46 -36.44 17.91
N ASN A 25 -11.37 -35.48 18.10
CA ASN A 25 -12.33 -35.12 17.09
C ASN A 25 -11.58 -34.44 15.95
N GLN A 26 -11.20 -35.22 14.94
CA GLN A 26 -10.61 -34.72 13.69
C GLN A 26 -11.66 -34.04 12.79
N ASN A 27 -12.60 -33.29 13.36
CA ASN A 27 -13.20 -32.19 12.60
C ASN A 27 -12.15 -31.07 12.54
N LEU A 28 -11.20 -31.25 11.63
CA LEU A 28 -10.70 -30.14 10.84
C LEU A 28 -11.93 -29.57 10.13
N THR A 29 -12.66 -28.72 10.83
CA THR A 29 -13.46 -27.67 10.20
C THR A 29 -12.43 -26.91 9.40
N ASN A 30 -12.26 -27.27 8.13
CA ASN A 30 -11.49 -26.46 7.20
C ASN A 30 -12.14 -25.09 7.30
N PRO A 31 -11.51 -24.09 7.95
CA PRO A 31 -12.12 -22.78 7.95
C PRO A 31 -12.04 -22.43 6.46
N ASN A 32 -13.21 -22.36 5.82
CA ASN A 32 -13.31 -21.83 4.48
C ASN A 32 -13.02 -20.33 4.64
N ILE A 33 -11.75 -20.01 4.88
CA ILE A 33 -11.23 -18.66 4.94
C ILE A 33 -11.27 -18.27 3.47
N ALA A 34 -12.37 -17.63 3.08
CA ALA A 34 -12.41 -16.91 1.83
C ALA A 34 -11.14 -16.06 1.77
N PRO A 35 -10.42 -16.03 0.63
CA PRO A 35 -9.23 -15.21 0.50
C PRO A 35 -9.59 -13.79 0.97
N MET A 36 -8.87 -13.29 1.98
CA MET A 36 -9.03 -11.91 2.39
C MET A 36 -8.54 -11.06 1.21
N GLU A 37 -9.43 -10.23 0.65
CA GLU A 37 -8.99 -9.21 -0.29
C GLU A 37 -8.08 -8.25 0.46
N THR A 38 -6.83 -8.15 0.02
CA THR A 38 -5.82 -7.31 0.67
C THR A 38 -5.88 -5.86 0.17
N CYS A 39 -6.61 -5.63 -0.92
CA CYS A 39 -6.74 -4.36 -1.61
C CYS A 39 -8.16 -3.79 -1.45
N ILE A 40 -8.31 -2.48 -1.69
CA ILE A 40 -9.59 -1.78 -1.59
C ILE A 40 -10.14 -1.52 -3.00
N GLU A 41 -11.44 -1.70 -3.17
CA GLU A 41 -12.13 -1.41 -4.43
C GLU A 41 -12.13 0.09 -4.74
N VAL A 42 -11.92 0.46 -6.00
CA VAL A 42 -11.86 1.88 -6.43
C VAL A 42 -13.17 2.60 -6.15
N SER A 43 -14.29 1.88 -6.26
CA SER A 43 -15.64 2.41 -6.04
C SER A 43 -15.87 2.91 -4.62
N GLU A 44 -15.10 2.40 -3.64
CA GLU A 44 -15.13 2.81 -2.24
C GLU A 44 -14.20 4.00 -1.95
N LEU A 45 -13.40 4.41 -2.93
CA LEU A 45 -12.40 5.46 -2.78
C LEU A 45 -12.82 6.75 -3.45
N LYS A 46 -12.39 7.87 -2.88
CA LYS A 46 -12.52 9.19 -3.49
C LYS A 46 -11.25 9.54 -4.25
N LYS A 47 -11.39 9.82 -5.55
CA LYS A 47 -10.33 10.41 -6.37
C LYS A 47 -10.06 11.86 -5.93
N VAL A 48 -8.79 12.20 -5.74
CA VAL A 48 -8.33 13.56 -5.41
C VAL A 48 -7.29 14.00 -6.40
N GLU A 49 -7.50 15.19 -6.97
CA GLU A 49 -6.58 15.81 -7.91
C GLU A 49 -5.88 16.99 -7.22
N LEU A 50 -4.57 16.90 -7.11
CA LEU A 50 -3.71 17.98 -6.64
C LEU A 50 -3.23 18.76 -7.86
N PRO A 51 -3.57 20.06 -8.00
CA PRO A 51 -3.13 20.86 -9.12
C PRO A 51 -1.61 21.10 -9.05
N ALA A 52 -1.02 21.37 -10.22
CA ALA A 52 0.39 21.74 -10.31
C ALA A 52 0.63 23.07 -9.59
N GLN A 53 1.79 23.18 -8.93
CA GLN A 53 2.27 24.45 -8.40
C GLN A 53 3.25 25.06 -9.38
N THR A 54 3.21 26.38 -9.50
CA THR A 54 3.89 27.11 -10.56
C THR A 54 4.64 28.29 -9.99
N LYS A 55 5.64 28.78 -10.71
CA LYS A 55 6.28 30.07 -10.45
C LYS A 55 6.50 30.83 -11.74
N ILE A 56 6.50 32.15 -11.64
CA ILE A 56 6.86 33.02 -12.75
C ILE A 56 8.38 33.15 -12.83
N GLN A 57 8.92 32.90 -14.01
CA GLN A 57 10.31 33.12 -14.37
C GLN A 57 10.39 34.08 -15.57
N TYR A 58 11.44 34.89 -15.63
CA TYR A 58 11.70 35.74 -16.79
C TYR A 58 12.97 35.27 -17.50
N ALA A 59 12.88 35.04 -18.80
CA ALA A 59 14.03 34.87 -19.66
C ALA A 59 14.36 36.22 -20.29
N ILE A 60 15.56 36.72 -20.03
CA ILE A 60 16.04 38.00 -20.56
C ILE A 60 17.14 37.71 -21.57
N THR A 61 17.00 38.25 -22.77
CA THR A 61 18.03 38.22 -23.81
C THR A 61 18.47 39.65 -24.07
N ILE A 62 19.78 39.87 -24.02
CA ILE A 62 20.40 41.18 -24.24
C ILE A 62 21.21 41.09 -25.53
N ILE A 63 21.04 42.06 -26.42
CA ILE A 63 21.79 42.20 -27.67
C ILE A 63 22.58 43.51 -27.59
N ASP A 64 23.91 43.40 -27.65
CA ASP A 64 24.80 44.56 -27.68
C ASP A 64 24.58 45.37 -28.97
N ASN A 65 24.42 46.68 -28.85
CA ASN A 65 24.06 47.55 -29.98
C ASN A 65 24.83 48.90 -30.00
N PRO A 66 26.18 48.91 -30.04
CA PRO A 66 26.95 50.15 -30.04
C PRO A 66 26.71 51.00 -31.31
N PRO A 67 26.70 52.35 -31.22
CA PRO A 67 26.97 53.18 -30.05
C PRO A 67 25.77 53.37 -29.12
N TYR A 68 24.65 52.69 -29.37
CA TYR A 68 23.42 52.82 -28.60
C TYR A 68 23.37 51.85 -27.40
N GLU A 69 22.34 52.03 -26.58
CA GLU A 69 22.05 51.12 -25.47
C GLU A 69 21.73 49.70 -25.96
N PRO A 70 22.07 48.67 -25.18
CA PRO A 70 21.72 47.29 -25.48
C PRO A 70 20.20 47.10 -25.63
N ILE A 71 19.82 46.23 -26.55
CA ILE A 71 18.42 45.87 -26.76
C ILE A 71 18.09 44.71 -25.82
N GLU A 72 17.13 44.91 -24.91
CA GLU A 72 16.66 43.87 -24.00
C GLU A 72 15.32 43.29 -24.46
N ASN A 73 15.24 41.96 -24.53
CA ASN A 73 13.99 41.23 -24.69
C ASN A 73 13.70 40.43 -23.41
N LYS A 74 12.53 40.65 -22.81
CA LYS A 74 12.12 39.98 -21.57
C LYS A 74 10.86 39.16 -21.81
N VAL A 75 10.98 37.84 -21.71
CA VAL A 75 9.88 36.89 -21.88
C VAL A 75 9.46 36.34 -20.52
N LYS A 76 8.19 36.53 -20.17
CA LYS A 76 7.57 35.92 -18.98
C LYS A 76 7.25 34.45 -19.27
N ARG A 77 7.63 33.56 -18.36
CA ARG A 77 7.33 32.13 -18.39
C ARG A 77 6.69 31.72 -17.07
N GLU A 78 5.68 30.88 -17.14
CA GLU A 78 5.13 30.20 -15.96
C GLU A 78 5.63 28.76 -16.00
N ILE A 79 6.46 28.41 -15.02
CA ILE A 79 7.12 27.10 -14.94
C ILE A 79 6.58 26.28 -13.79
N VAL A 80 6.42 24.97 -14.00
CA VAL A 80 6.01 24.03 -12.97
C VAL A 80 7.12 23.89 -11.93
N THR A 81 6.77 24.07 -10.66
CA THR A 81 7.62 23.79 -9.49
C THR A 81 7.24 22.51 -8.79
N LYS A 82 5.97 22.11 -8.86
CA LYS A 82 5.47 20.82 -8.39
C LYS A 82 4.43 20.32 -9.38
N GLN A 83 4.65 19.11 -9.90
CA GLN A 83 3.73 18.50 -10.86
C GLN A 83 2.36 18.24 -10.23
N ALA A 84 1.32 18.30 -11.06
CA ALA A 84 -0.02 17.88 -10.65
C ALA A 84 0.00 16.37 -10.35
N SER A 85 -0.86 15.91 -9.45
CA SER A 85 -0.94 14.46 -9.18
C SER A 85 -2.33 14.04 -8.76
N ILE A 86 -2.65 12.77 -9.02
CA ILE A 86 -3.89 12.13 -8.61
C ILE A 86 -3.57 11.11 -7.52
N TYR A 87 -4.36 11.10 -6.46
CA TYR A 87 -4.34 10.05 -5.46
C TYR A 87 -5.77 9.67 -5.05
N TYR A 88 -5.91 8.52 -4.39
CA TYR A 88 -7.19 8.05 -3.87
C TYR A 88 -7.16 8.05 -2.35
N GLN A 89 -8.30 8.37 -1.75
CA GLN A 89 -8.48 8.36 -0.31
C GLN A 89 -9.71 7.56 0.11
N ASP A 90 -9.65 6.97 1.30
CA ASP A 90 -10.79 6.32 1.94
C ASP A 90 -11.80 7.34 2.50
N SER A 91 -12.88 6.83 3.09
CA SER A 91 -13.91 7.64 3.76
C SER A 91 -13.39 8.42 4.98
N ASN A 92 -12.27 8.00 5.56
CA ASN A 92 -11.60 8.66 6.68
C ASN A 92 -10.58 9.73 6.21
N GLY A 93 -10.35 9.86 4.89
CA GLY A 93 -9.39 10.80 4.31
C GLY A 93 -7.95 10.29 4.24
N ASN A 94 -7.70 9.02 4.55
CA ASN A 94 -6.37 8.41 4.44
C ASN A 94 -6.05 8.13 2.98
N LYS A 95 -4.82 8.42 2.55
CA LYS A 95 -4.34 8.05 1.21
C LYS A 95 -4.21 6.52 1.11
N VAL A 96 -4.86 5.95 0.12
CA VAL A 96 -4.82 4.51 -0.16
C VAL A 96 -3.89 4.24 -1.33
N LEU A 97 -2.97 3.28 -1.14
CA LEU A 97 -2.03 2.82 -2.16
C LEU A 97 -2.38 1.44 -2.69
N ASP A 98 -3.04 0.61 -1.86
CA ASP A 98 -3.38 -0.76 -2.22
C ASP A 98 -4.82 -0.86 -2.71
N ILE A 99 -4.96 -0.66 -4.02
CA ILE A 99 -6.23 -0.60 -4.73
C ILE A 99 -6.32 -1.85 -5.61
N CYS A 100 -7.48 -2.49 -5.71
CA CYS A 100 -7.59 -3.74 -6.46
C CYS A 100 -7.44 -3.53 -7.98
N ASP A 101 -8.02 -2.46 -8.51
CA ASP A 101 -8.04 -2.15 -9.93
C ASP A 101 -6.94 -1.15 -10.33
N LYS A 102 -5.66 -1.53 -10.16
CA LYS A 102 -4.52 -0.64 -10.48
C LYS A 102 -4.37 -0.34 -11.97
N GLU A 103 -4.87 -1.22 -12.84
CA GLU A 103 -4.68 -1.11 -14.29
C GLU A 103 -5.61 -0.08 -14.93
N ASN A 104 -6.80 0.14 -14.36
CA ASN A 104 -7.81 1.06 -14.90
C ASN A 104 -7.83 2.44 -14.20
N ILE A 105 -6.91 2.69 -13.27
CA ILE A 105 -6.82 3.96 -12.55
C ILE A 105 -5.59 4.77 -12.96
N ILE A 106 -5.77 6.09 -12.97
CA ILE A 106 -4.65 7.03 -13.04
C ILE A 106 -4.24 7.35 -11.60
N PHE A 107 -3.00 7.04 -11.26
CA PHE A 107 -2.43 7.30 -9.94
C PHE A 107 -1.03 7.91 -10.09
N GLY A 108 -0.73 8.94 -9.30
CA GLY A 108 0.56 9.62 -9.31
C GLY A 108 0.58 10.89 -10.16
N SER A 109 1.77 11.23 -10.66
CA SER A 109 2.04 12.46 -11.39
C SER A 109 1.29 12.54 -12.73
N ILE A 110 0.74 13.72 -13.04
CA ILE A 110 0.08 14.04 -14.31
C ILE A 110 0.49 15.43 -14.82
N GLY A 111 0.41 15.61 -16.14
CA GLY A 111 0.69 16.91 -16.78
C GLY A 111 2.17 17.27 -16.83
N PRO A 112 2.50 18.55 -17.07
CA PRO A 112 3.87 18.98 -17.36
C PRO A 112 4.84 18.74 -16.19
N GLU A 113 6.05 18.34 -16.51
CA GLU A 113 7.10 18.05 -15.54
C GLU A 113 7.68 19.31 -14.90
N ILE A 114 8.45 19.13 -13.82
CA ILE A 114 9.13 20.22 -13.13
C ILE A 114 10.08 20.92 -14.10
N GLY A 115 9.93 22.24 -14.23
CA GLY A 115 10.70 23.07 -15.16
C GLY A 115 10.04 23.30 -16.52
N GLU A 116 8.99 22.55 -16.86
CA GLU A 116 8.22 22.78 -18.07
C GLU A 116 7.29 24.00 -17.93
N THR A 117 6.92 24.60 -19.08
CA THR A 117 6.05 25.76 -19.14
C THR A 117 4.59 25.37 -19.39
N ILE A 118 3.66 26.01 -18.70
CA ILE A 118 2.22 25.65 -18.74
C ILE A 118 1.44 26.55 -19.70
N ASN A 119 1.99 27.73 -20.02
CA ASN A 119 1.40 28.71 -20.91
C ASN A 119 2.32 28.95 -22.12
N SER A 120 2.44 27.96 -22.99
CA SER A 120 2.99 28.11 -24.35
C SER A 120 1.86 28.37 -25.35
N LYS A 121 1.01 29.37 -25.09
CA LYS A 121 0.22 29.93 -26.20
C LYS A 121 1.14 30.83 -27.01
N SER A 122 1.53 30.30 -28.17
CA SER A 122 2.03 31.08 -29.31
C SER A 122 1.01 32.14 -29.74
#